data_AF-A0A1Y4JQP0-F1
#
_entry.id   AF-A0A1Y4JQP0-F1
#
_cell.length_a   1.000
_cell.length_b   1.000
_cell.length_c   1.000
_cell.angle_alpha   90.00
_cell.angle_beta   90.00
_cell.angle_gamma   90.00
#
_symmetry.space_group_name_H-M   'P 1'
#
loop_
_entity.id
_entity.type
_entity.pdbx_description
1 polymer ?
#
loop_
_entity_poly.entity_id
_entity_poly.type
_entity_poly.pdbx_seq_one_letter_code
_entity_poly.pdbx_strand_id
1 'polypeptide(L)'
;MKLRVLIRIAVIVSIVLLCTGFGAYSFLRMNAVENRQDFNLFTLVPQDATAVLETDRVADLMEDINGLHCSKDDHFLYVSELFAYLKKYLNTLVGDTPHGLSRQMNKMLISFHEPDTPLNQVLYCSLGSGDYELVESFVRKYCSSTFPSKYFDYNGEEIRIYPMADGRFLAVYFTPDFLAVSFQKRLIERVIDARRSRQSLMDMASFRTMYAGKRNNVAATVYVRMKEVGMGKDTDGIRSQTRLGSWAEFDMKFNEEAVYCSGISHGSDTTRTFINALRRQMPIKGFSGERLPASTFFYDQWAISDLEAMFGFTSRQEYAKATYSDYIKKRDEEWMDFMKEHAGESIMSCLFQSKDTTDRRPCAVMSVAVKDEAQAERYLQHLLYVTPKEEDAPAVPRTSPGYRQYPQARKYRQYMLPRNTMLTQLTGITESALHTYACFYKGALLLAPDAQSLSAYIDAVENKDVLGGTSVYEEGVGSLSPYYNFAMMVDMEEMMLQPETYVRLIPNFFFRQAKFFRHFVIGIQFTCTDGIVYPNLVLLYKGEIGEIEN
;
A
#
# COMPACT_ATOMS: atom_id res chain seq x y z
N MET A 1 -75.72 -31.51 -15.30
CA MET A 1 -74.70 -30.44 -15.49
C MET A 1 -73.76 -30.21 -14.29
N LYS A 2 -74.07 -30.68 -13.06
CA LYS A 2 -73.27 -30.37 -11.85
C LYS A 2 -71.99 -31.22 -11.64
N LEU A 3 -71.96 -32.49 -12.09
CA LEU A 3 -70.83 -33.40 -11.82
C LEU A 3 -69.57 -33.10 -12.66
N ARG A 4 -69.73 -32.73 -13.94
CA ARG A 4 -68.60 -32.37 -14.83
C ARG A 4 -67.86 -31.10 -14.38
N VAL A 5 -68.57 -30.16 -13.76
CA VAL A 5 -67.98 -28.92 -13.22
C VAL A 5 -67.18 -29.22 -11.95
N LEU A 6 -67.71 -30.06 -11.05
CA LEU A 6 -67.01 -30.50 -9.84
C LEU A 6 -65.71 -31.26 -10.16
N ILE A 7 -65.72 -32.14 -11.16
CA ILE A 7 -64.51 -32.87 -11.58
C ILE A 7 -63.45 -31.91 -12.16
N ARG A 8 -63.85 -30.92 -12.98
CA ARG A 8 -62.92 -29.93 -13.50
C ARG A 8 -62.30 -29.07 -12.39
N ILE A 9 -63.10 -28.65 -11.41
CA ILE A 9 -62.60 -27.89 -10.26
C ILE A 9 -61.62 -28.75 -9.45
N ALA A 10 -61.96 -30.01 -9.16
CA ALA A 10 -61.09 -30.92 -8.42
C ALA A 10 -59.74 -31.15 -9.12
N VAL A 11 -59.74 -31.32 -10.45
CA VAL A 11 -58.50 -31.50 -11.23
C VAL A 11 -57.65 -30.22 -11.21
N ILE A 12 -58.26 -29.05 -11.38
CA ILE A 12 -57.54 -27.76 -11.32
C ILE A 12 -56.95 -27.54 -9.94
N VAL A 13 -57.72 -27.79 -8.87
CA VAL A 13 -57.25 -27.64 -7.48
C VAL A 13 -56.11 -28.62 -7.17
N SER A 14 -56.20 -29.87 -7.65
CA SER A 14 -55.11 -30.85 -7.49
C SER A 14 -53.84 -30.42 -8.22
N ILE A 15 -53.94 -29.91 -9.45
CA ILE A 15 -52.77 -29.41 -10.21
C ILE A 15 -52.15 -28.21 -9.49
N VAL A 16 -52.96 -27.25 -9.03
CA VAL A 16 -52.48 -26.09 -8.28
C VAL A 16 -51.79 -26.53 -6.99
N LEU A 17 -52.37 -27.44 -6.21
CA LEU A 17 -51.74 -27.99 -5.01
C LEU A 17 -50.42 -28.70 -5.30
N LEU A 18 -50.32 -29.43 -6.42
CA LEU A 18 -49.10 -30.12 -6.82
C LEU A 18 -48.00 -29.13 -7.25
N CYS A 19 -48.37 -28.09 -8.01
CA CYS A 19 -47.46 -27.00 -8.37
C CYS A 19 -47.00 -26.20 -7.15
N THR A 20 -47.91 -25.94 -6.20
CA THR A 20 -47.59 -25.20 -4.97
C THR A 20 -46.71 -26.05 -4.04
N GLY A 21 -47.00 -27.34 -3.92
CA GLY A 21 -46.20 -28.30 -3.16
C GLY A 21 -44.81 -28.50 -3.75
N PHE A 22 -44.70 -28.59 -5.09
CA PHE A 22 -43.41 -28.63 -5.77
C PHE A 22 -42.64 -27.32 -5.63
N GLY A 23 -43.31 -26.17 -5.76
CA GLY A 23 -42.72 -24.85 -5.54
C GLY A 23 -42.19 -24.67 -4.12
N ALA A 24 -42.98 -25.04 -3.11
CA ALA A 24 -42.59 -24.99 -1.71
C ALA A 24 -41.46 -25.99 -1.39
N TYR A 25 -41.52 -27.21 -1.91
CA TYR A 25 -40.44 -28.20 -1.76
C TYR A 25 -39.14 -27.75 -2.43
N SER A 26 -39.24 -27.22 -3.65
CA SER A 26 -38.08 -26.69 -4.38
C SER A 26 -37.49 -25.48 -3.65
N PHE A 27 -38.31 -24.57 -3.15
CA PHE A 27 -37.88 -23.42 -2.35
C PHE A 27 -37.25 -23.85 -1.01
N LEU A 28 -37.85 -24.79 -0.29
CA LEU A 28 -37.27 -25.35 0.95
C LEU A 28 -35.96 -26.10 0.68
N ARG A 29 -35.85 -26.81 -0.45
CA ARG A 29 -34.62 -27.48 -0.87
C ARG A 29 -33.54 -26.48 -1.28
N MET A 30 -33.90 -25.41 -2.00
CA MET A 30 -33.00 -24.30 -2.31
C MET A 30 -32.52 -23.62 -1.02
N ASN A 31 -33.42 -23.27 -0.10
CA ASN A 31 -33.06 -22.70 1.21
C ASN A 31 -32.23 -23.65 2.08
N ALA A 32 -32.48 -24.96 2.03
CA ALA A 32 -31.70 -25.94 2.79
C ALA A 32 -30.30 -26.17 2.20
N VAL A 33 -30.15 -26.04 0.88
CA VAL A 33 -28.86 -26.02 0.17
C VAL A 33 -28.14 -24.69 0.40
N GLU A 34 -28.87 -23.57 0.49
CA GLU A 34 -28.36 -22.25 0.87
C GLU A 34 -27.94 -22.17 2.35
N ASN A 35 -28.55 -22.97 3.23
CA ASN A 35 -28.26 -23.03 4.67
C ASN A 35 -27.14 -24.01 5.06
N ARG A 36 -26.49 -24.70 4.11
CA ARG A 36 -25.17 -25.29 4.40
C ARG A 36 -24.21 -24.13 4.64
N GLN A 37 -23.85 -23.92 5.90
CA GLN A 37 -23.02 -22.82 6.40
C GLN A 37 -21.89 -22.50 5.42
N ASP A 38 -21.89 -21.27 4.89
CA ASP A 38 -20.75 -20.71 4.18
C ASP A 38 -19.48 -20.94 5.00
N PHE A 39 -18.57 -21.77 4.51
CA PHE A 39 -17.34 -22.11 5.22
C PHE A 39 -16.47 -20.85 5.33
N ASN A 40 -16.12 -20.44 6.55
CA ASN A 40 -15.28 -19.26 6.77
C ASN A 40 -13.81 -19.59 6.47
N LEU A 41 -13.32 -19.19 5.30
CA LEU A 41 -11.95 -19.44 4.84
C LEU A 41 -10.87 -18.85 5.76
N PHE A 42 -11.16 -17.78 6.51
CA PHE A 42 -10.19 -17.20 7.45
C PHE A 42 -9.86 -18.13 8.62
N THR A 43 -10.68 -19.16 8.88
CA THR A 43 -10.39 -20.22 9.86
C THR A 43 -9.26 -21.15 9.43
N LEU A 44 -8.87 -21.09 8.15
CA LEU A 44 -7.76 -21.85 7.58
C LEU A 44 -6.45 -21.06 7.55
N VAL A 45 -6.53 -19.73 7.57
CA VAL A 45 -5.37 -18.87 7.33
C VAL A 45 -4.48 -18.83 8.58
N PRO A 46 -3.21 -19.23 8.48
CA PRO A 46 -2.27 -19.17 9.60
C PRO A 46 -2.10 -17.74 10.15
N GLN A 47 -1.88 -17.62 11.46
CA GLN A 47 -1.72 -16.33 12.15
C GLN A 47 -0.49 -15.52 11.73
N ASP A 48 0.48 -16.15 11.07
CA ASP A 48 1.70 -15.48 10.57
C ASP A 48 1.50 -14.82 9.20
N ALA A 49 0.28 -14.84 8.64
CA ALA A 49 -0.02 -14.12 7.42
C ALA A 49 0.28 -12.61 7.58
N THR A 50 0.97 -12.06 6.58
CA THR A 50 1.35 -10.64 6.49
C THR A 50 0.30 -9.82 5.74
N ALA A 51 -0.38 -10.44 4.78
CA ALA A 51 -1.52 -9.86 4.10
C ALA A 51 -2.50 -10.95 3.66
N VAL A 52 -3.75 -10.55 3.42
CA VAL A 52 -4.82 -11.40 2.88
C VAL A 52 -5.63 -10.61 1.87
N LEU A 53 -5.81 -11.14 0.67
CA LEU A 53 -6.78 -10.63 -0.29
C LEU A 53 -8.02 -11.52 -0.29
N GLU A 54 -9.20 -10.91 -0.19
CA GLU A 54 -10.51 -11.56 -0.23
C GLU A 54 -11.30 -11.01 -1.42
N THR A 55 -11.99 -11.89 -2.14
CA THR A 55 -13.00 -11.52 -3.13
C THR A 55 -14.13 -12.54 -3.10
N ASP A 56 -15.37 -12.10 -3.25
CA ASP A 56 -16.53 -12.98 -3.48
C ASP A 56 -17.01 -12.96 -4.94
N ARG A 57 -16.21 -12.36 -5.83
CA ARG A 57 -16.50 -12.14 -7.25
C ARG A 57 -15.25 -12.35 -8.12
N VAL A 58 -14.53 -13.46 -7.93
CA VAL A 58 -13.23 -13.70 -8.61
C VAL A 58 -13.30 -13.58 -10.15
N ALA A 59 -14.41 -13.97 -10.77
CA ALA A 59 -14.60 -13.83 -12.21
C ALA A 59 -14.61 -12.36 -12.64
N ASP A 60 -15.37 -11.52 -11.94
CA ASP A 60 -15.48 -10.09 -12.23
C ASP A 60 -14.15 -9.37 -11.92
N LEU A 61 -13.48 -9.75 -10.83
CA LEU A 61 -12.15 -9.24 -10.51
C LEU A 61 -11.15 -9.51 -11.65
N MET A 62 -11.20 -10.70 -12.27
CA MET A 62 -10.34 -11.00 -13.41
C MET A 62 -10.68 -10.15 -14.64
N GLU A 63 -11.96 -9.90 -14.90
CA GLU A 63 -12.42 -9.02 -15.98
C GLU A 63 -11.96 -7.59 -15.76
N ASP A 64 -12.18 -7.03 -14.57
CA ASP A 64 -11.74 -5.69 -14.16
C ASP A 64 -10.23 -5.52 -14.35
N ILE A 65 -9.42 -6.49 -13.89
CA ILE A 65 -7.96 -6.46 -14.06
C ILE A 65 -7.57 -6.50 -15.55
N ASN A 66 -8.25 -7.31 -16.37
CA ASN A 66 -7.98 -7.37 -17.81
C ASN A 66 -8.39 -6.08 -18.53
N GLY A 67 -9.37 -5.35 -18.01
CA GLY A 67 -9.87 -4.10 -18.58
C GLY A 67 -8.92 -2.90 -18.40
N LEU A 68 -7.97 -2.97 -17.46
CA LEU A 68 -6.99 -1.92 -17.20
C LEU A 68 -6.11 -1.64 -18.44
N HIS A 69 -5.83 -0.37 -18.70
CA HIS A 69 -4.88 0.05 -19.75
C HIS A 69 -3.50 -0.57 -19.53
N CYS A 70 -3.02 -0.64 -18.29
CA CYS A 70 -1.75 -1.30 -18.00
C CYS A 70 -1.76 -2.77 -18.45
N SER A 71 -2.88 -3.48 -18.30
CA SER A 71 -3.01 -4.87 -18.78
C SER A 71 -3.07 -4.96 -20.30
N LYS A 72 -3.60 -3.94 -21.00
CA LYS A 72 -3.60 -3.86 -22.47
C LYS A 72 -2.18 -3.64 -23.02
N ASP A 73 -1.34 -2.96 -22.24
CA ASP A 73 0.08 -2.71 -22.56
C ASP A 73 1.01 -3.80 -21.99
N ASP A 74 0.49 -5.00 -21.71
CA ASP A 74 1.21 -6.14 -21.12
C ASP A 74 1.85 -5.89 -19.73
N HIS A 75 1.51 -4.79 -19.06
CA HIS A 75 1.85 -4.46 -17.67
C HIS A 75 0.76 -4.97 -16.70
N PHE A 76 0.66 -6.29 -16.57
CA PHE A 76 -0.42 -6.92 -15.78
C PHE A 76 -0.29 -6.68 -14.27
N LEU A 77 -1.40 -6.34 -13.62
CA LEU A 77 -1.52 -6.39 -12.17
C LEU A 77 -1.54 -7.86 -11.71
N TYR A 78 -0.37 -8.35 -11.31
CA TYR A 78 -0.25 -9.66 -10.68
C TYR A 78 -0.60 -9.54 -9.20
N VAL A 79 -1.88 -9.76 -8.88
CA VAL A 79 -2.37 -9.86 -7.50
C VAL A 79 -1.53 -10.86 -6.68
N SER A 80 -1.10 -11.94 -7.32
CA SER A 80 -0.30 -13.02 -6.76
C SER A 80 0.31 -13.84 -7.89
N GLU A 81 1.55 -14.34 -7.72
CA GLU A 81 2.19 -15.25 -8.67
C GLU A 81 1.41 -16.57 -8.76
N LEU A 82 0.93 -17.07 -7.62
CA LEU A 82 0.08 -18.26 -7.55
C LEU A 82 -1.25 -18.05 -8.28
N PHE A 83 -1.90 -16.89 -8.11
CA PHE A 83 -3.13 -16.57 -8.82
C PHE A 83 -2.89 -16.41 -10.32
N ALA A 84 -1.84 -15.67 -10.72
CA ALA A 84 -1.46 -15.50 -12.11
C ALA A 84 -1.21 -16.85 -12.80
N TYR A 85 -0.53 -17.75 -12.09
CA TYR A 85 -0.29 -19.12 -12.55
C TYR A 85 -1.59 -19.92 -12.72
N LEU A 86 -2.50 -19.80 -11.76
CA LEU A 86 -3.77 -20.53 -11.75
C LEU A 86 -4.84 -19.91 -12.65
N LYS A 87 -4.69 -18.64 -13.04
CA LYS A 87 -5.64 -17.87 -13.85
C LYS A 87 -6.10 -18.61 -15.10
N LYS A 88 -5.17 -19.23 -15.84
CA LYS A 88 -5.50 -20.00 -17.05
C LYS A 88 -6.39 -21.20 -16.75
N TYR A 89 -6.10 -21.91 -15.66
CA TYR A 89 -6.89 -23.06 -15.22
C TYR A 89 -8.27 -22.63 -14.73
N LEU A 90 -8.35 -21.53 -13.97
CA LEU A 90 -9.61 -20.95 -13.53
C LEU A 90 -10.48 -20.52 -14.72
N ASN A 91 -9.91 -19.87 -15.73
CA ASN A 91 -10.64 -19.49 -16.94
C ASN A 91 -11.15 -20.71 -17.72
N THR A 92 -10.36 -21.77 -17.78
CA THR A 92 -10.79 -23.02 -18.44
C THR A 92 -11.91 -23.70 -17.64
N LEU A 93 -11.83 -23.67 -16.31
CA LEU A 93 -12.88 -24.18 -15.43
C LEU A 93 -14.19 -23.40 -15.57
N VAL A 94 -14.11 -22.07 -15.63
CA VAL A 94 -15.26 -21.19 -15.89
C VAL A 94 -15.86 -21.48 -17.26
N GLY A 95 -15.03 -21.65 -18.31
CA GLY A 95 -15.50 -21.95 -19.66
C GLY A 95 -16.15 -23.33 -19.82
N ASP A 96 -15.67 -24.34 -19.08
CA ASP A 96 -16.22 -25.70 -19.09
C ASP A 96 -17.50 -25.85 -18.24
N THR A 97 -17.87 -24.81 -17.47
CA THR A 97 -19.06 -24.83 -16.61
C THR A 97 -20.20 -24.00 -17.22
N PRO A 98 -21.32 -24.61 -17.65
CA PRO A 98 -22.40 -23.91 -18.36
C PRO A 98 -23.05 -22.74 -17.60
N HIS A 99 -22.92 -22.74 -16.26
CA HIS A 99 -23.49 -21.74 -15.37
C HIS A 99 -22.41 -20.90 -14.66
N GLY A 100 -21.15 -21.01 -15.08
CA GLY A 100 -20.00 -20.41 -14.39
C GLY A 100 -19.69 -21.06 -13.04
N LEU A 101 -18.85 -20.38 -12.25
CA LEU A 101 -18.51 -20.84 -10.90
C LEU A 101 -19.71 -20.74 -9.95
N SER A 102 -19.79 -21.68 -9.01
CA SER A 102 -20.77 -21.61 -7.92
C SER A 102 -20.54 -20.33 -7.09
N ARG A 103 -21.59 -19.89 -6.38
CA ARG A 103 -21.49 -18.75 -5.45
C ARG A 103 -20.39 -18.96 -4.39
N GLN A 104 -20.19 -20.21 -3.94
CA GLN A 104 -19.15 -20.58 -2.98
C GLN A 104 -17.77 -20.51 -3.61
N MET A 105 -17.59 -21.03 -4.82
CA MET A 105 -16.30 -20.98 -5.52
C MET A 105 -15.90 -19.58 -5.97
N ASN A 106 -16.87 -18.68 -6.17
CA ASN A 106 -16.58 -17.26 -6.41
C ASN A 106 -15.95 -16.57 -5.18
N LYS A 107 -16.07 -17.16 -3.98
CA LYS A 107 -15.35 -16.73 -2.78
C LYS A 107 -13.97 -17.32 -2.77
N MET A 108 -13.00 -16.43 -2.95
CA MET A 108 -11.60 -16.76 -2.97
C MET A 108 -10.83 -15.88 -2.00
N LEU A 109 -9.83 -16.49 -1.37
CA LEU A 109 -8.90 -15.81 -0.49
C LEU A 109 -7.46 -16.13 -0.92
N ILE A 110 -6.56 -15.16 -0.83
CA ILE A 110 -5.12 -15.38 -1.00
C ILE A 110 -4.41 -14.84 0.24
N SER A 111 -3.63 -15.69 0.93
CA SER A 111 -2.78 -15.24 2.04
C SER A 111 -1.31 -15.20 1.65
N PHE A 112 -0.60 -14.20 2.16
CA PHE A 112 0.83 -13.97 1.94
C PHE A 112 1.58 -14.19 3.25
N HIS A 113 2.75 -14.85 3.20
CA HIS A 113 3.49 -15.27 4.39
C HIS A 113 4.98 -14.93 4.29
N GLU A 114 5.64 -14.80 5.44
CA GLU A 114 7.09 -14.58 5.49
C GLU A 114 7.91 -15.87 5.19
N PRO A 115 9.11 -15.73 4.60
CA PRO A 115 9.62 -14.54 3.93
C PRO A 115 8.76 -14.18 2.71
N ASP A 116 8.58 -12.88 2.47
CA ASP A 116 7.78 -12.38 1.36
C ASP A 116 8.49 -12.68 0.03
N THR A 117 8.09 -13.80 -0.56
CA THR A 117 8.55 -14.28 -1.86
C THR A 117 7.34 -14.66 -2.72
N PRO A 118 7.46 -14.65 -4.05
CA PRO A 118 6.37 -15.06 -4.94
C PRO A 118 5.82 -16.48 -4.67
N LEU A 119 6.61 -17.35 -4.02
CA LEU A 119 6.21 -18.72 -3.70
C LEU A 119 5.50 -18.86 -2.35
N ASN A 120 5.59 -17.87 -1.46
CA ASN A 120 5.05 -17.93 -0.11
C ASN A 120 3.59 -17.45 -0.04
N GLN A 121 2.74 -18.09 -0.84
CA GLN A 121 1.34 -17.71 -1.01
C GLN A 121 0.45 -18.95 -0.89
N VAL A 122 -0.76 -18.77 -0.35
CA VAL A 122 -1.79 -19.81 -0.32
C VAL A 122 -3.08 -19.24 -0.89
N LEU A 123 -3.66 -19.94 -1.87
CA LEU A 123 -4.97 -19.64 -2.44
C LEU A 123 -6.00 -20.57 -1.81
N TYR A 124 -7.13 -20.02 -1.37
CA TYR A 124 -8.22 -20.75 -0.76
C TYR A 124 -9.51 -20.49 -1.52
N CYS A 125 -10.29 -21.55 -1.76
CA CYS A 125 -11.63 -21.46 -2.34
C CYS A 125 -12.63 -22.17 -1.42
N SER A 126 -13.80 -21.58 -1.23
CA SER A 126 -14.93 -22.29 -0.61
C SER A 126 -15.59 -23.20 -1.64
N LEU A 127 -16.07 -24.35 -1.21
CA LEU A 127 -16.75 -25.32 -2.06
C LEU A 127 -18.17 -25.53 -1.58
N GLY A 128 -19.10 -25.42 -2.52
CA GLY A 128 -20.50 -25.75 -2.37
C GLY A 128 -20.78 -27.22 -2.71
N SER A 129 -22.07 -27.57 -2.70
CA SER A 129 -22.48 -28.94 -3.02
C SER A 129 -22.24 -29.26 -4.49
N GLY A 130 -21.42 -30.27 -4.79
CA GLY A 130 -21.07 -30.70 -6.15
C GLY A 130 -19.76 -30.10 -6.68
N ASP A 131 -19.20 -29.09 -6.00
CA ASP A 131 -17.97 -28.42 -6.46
C ASP A 131 -16.73 -29.31 -6.28
N TYR A 132 -16.74 -30.20 -5.27
CA TYR A 132 -15.66 -31.17 -5.07
C TYR A 132 -15.52 -32.09 -6.30
N GLU A 133 -16.61 -32.72 -6.73
CA GLU A 133 -16.59 -33.62 -7.90
C GLU A 133 -16.24 -32.87 -9.18
N LEU A 134 -16.71 -31.62 -9.31
CA LEU A 134 -16.42 -30.75 -10.44
C LEU A 134 -14.92 -30.46 -10.54
N VAL A 135 -14.29 -29.99 -9.45
CA VAL A 135 -12.85 -29.73 -9.41
C VAL A 135 -12.05 -31.02 -9.60
N GLU A 136 -12.46 -32.14 -9.00
CA GLU A 136 -11.78 -33.42 -9.18
C GLU A 136 -11.82 -33.87 -10.65
N SER A 137 -12.96 -33.74 -11.31
CA SER A 137 -13.11 -34.08 -12.73
C SER A 137 -12.25 -33.17 -13.62
N PHE A 138 -12.17 -31.88 -13.30
CA PHE A 138 -11.34 -30.92 -14.00
C PHE A 138 -9.85 -31.25 -13.87
N VAL A 139 -9.38 -31.52 -12.65
CA VAL A 139 -7.99 -31.91 -12.39
C VAL A 139 -7.65 -33.20 -13.14
N ARG A 140 -8.54 -34.19 -13.16
CA ARG A 140 -8.32 -35.43 -13.95
C ARG A 140 -8.26 -35.17 -15.46
N LYS A 141 -9.08 -34.25 -15.97
CA LYS A 141 -9.18 -33.93 -17.41
C LYS A 141 -8.01 -33.07 -17.91
N TYR A 142 -7.56 -32.09 -17.13
CA TYR A 142 -6.64 -31.05 -17.59
C TYR A 142 -5.29 -31.02 -16.87
N CYS A 143 -5.17 -31.66 -15.71
CA CYS A 143 -3.92 -31.73 -14.95
C CYS A 143 -3.28 -33.13 -15.00
N SER A 144 -3.63 -33.96 -16.00
CA SER A 144 -2.98 -35.25 -16.25
C SER A 144 -1.54 -35.01 -16.74
N SER A 145 -0.61 -34.95 -15.80
CA SER A 145 0.83 -34.83 -16.06
C SER A 145 1.46 -36.18 -16.42
N THR A 146 2.61 -36.13 -17.09
CA THR A 146 3.47 -37.31 -17.35
C THR A 146 3.94 -38.00 -16.07
N PHE A 147 3.94 -37.27 -14.95
CA PHE A 147 4.26 -37.77 -13.62
C PHE A 147 2.99 -38.00 -12.79
N PRO A 148 2.88 -39.11 -12.04
CA PRO A 148 1.70 -39.37 -11.21
C PRO A 148 1.61 -38.38 -10.04
N SER A 149 0.38 -37.98 -9.69
CA SER A 149 0.10 -37.24 -8.47
C SER A 149 0.52 -38.05 -7.23
N LYS A 150 1.08 -37.39 -6.22
CA LYS A 150 1.48 -38.02 -4.95
C LYS A 150 0.54 -37.60 -3.82
N TYR A 151 0.34 -38.52 -2.87
CA TYR A 151 -0.47 -38.31 -1.68
C TYR A 151 0.43 -38.40 -0.45
N PHE A 152 0.28 -37.47 0.48
CA PHE A 152 1.00 -37.45 1.74
C PHE A 152 0.00 -37.32 2.88
N ASP A 153 0.10 -38.17 3.89
CA ASP A 153 -0.60 -37.98 5.15
C ASP A 153 0.18 -36.98 6.01
N TYR A 154 -0.52 -35.99 6.54
CA TYR A 154 0.01 -35.06 7.53
C TYR A 154 -1.01 -34.90 8.66
N ASN A 155 -0.67 -35.42 9.84
CA ASN A 155 -1.55 -35.43 11.01
C ASN A 155 -2.94 -36.06 10.75
N GLY A 156 -3.06 -37.03 9.83
CA GLY A 156 -4.34 -37.63 9.46
C GLY A 156 -5.16 -36.83 8.44
N GLU A 157 -4.59 -35.77 7.86
CA GLU A 157 -5.14 -35.05 6.71
C GLU A 157 -4.33 -35.36 5.45
N GLU A 158 -5.01 -35.45 4.31
CA GLU A 158 -4.36 -35.74 3.02
C GLU A 158 -3.89 -34.46 2.32
N ILE A 159 -2.60 -34.43 1.95
CA ILE A 159 -2.03 -33.43 1.05
C ILE A 159 -1.77 -34.08 -0.31
N ARG A 160 -2.39 -33.52 -1.35
CA ARG A 160 -2.20 -33.94 -2.75
C ARG A 160 -1.13 -33.07 -3.41
N ILE A 161 -0.16 -33.68 -4.06
CA ILE A 161 0.88 -32.98 -4.83
C ILE A 161 0.66 -33.24 -6.31
N TYR A 162 0.42 -32.17 -7.06
CA TYR A 162 0.26 -32.19 -8.50
C TYR A 162 1.52 -31.63 -9.18
N PRO A 163 2.30 -32.46 -9.88
CA PRO A 163 3.41 -31.98 -10.70
C PRO A 163 2.87 -31.29 -11.95
N MET A 164 3.43 -30.13 -12.27
CA MET A 164 2.98 -29.29 -13.38
C MET A 164 3.94 -29.40 -14.56
N ALA A 165 3.47 -29.04 -15.76
CA ALA A 165 4.23 -29.20 -17.00
C ALA A 165 5.51 -28.36 -17.06
N ASP A 166 5.57 -27.25 -16.32
CA ASP A 166 6.73 -26.35 -16.21
C ASP A 166 7.74 -26.79 -15.13
N GLY A 167 7.55 -27.99 -14.55
CA GLY A 167 8.43 -28.54 -13.51
C GLY A 167 8.13 -28.04 -12.10
N ARG A 168 7.17 -27.12 -11.91
CA ARG A 168 6.66 -26.76 -10.58
C ARG A 168 5.74 -27.85 -10.04
N PHE A 169 5.40 -27.75 -8.76
CA PHE A 169 4.36 -28.58 -8.14
C PHE A 169 3.39 -27.72 -7.34
N LEU A 170 2.13 -28.15 -7.30
CA LEU A 170 1.10 -27.58 -6.45
C LEU A 170 0.80 -28.55 -5.31
N ALA A 171 0.95 -28.08 -4.09
CA ALA A 171 0.46 -28.76 -2.90
C ALA A 171 -0.98 -28.31 -2.63
N VAL A 172 -1.85 -29.28 -2.40
CA VAL A 172 -3.29 -29.06 -2.32
C VAL A 172 -3.85 -29.80 -1.10
N TYR A 173 -4.60 -29.06 -0.28
CA TYR A 173 -5.47 -29.62 0.75
C TYR A 173 -6.91 -29.45 0.29
N PHE A 174 -7.57 -30.57 0.01
CA PHE A 174 -8.85 -30.60 -0.69
C PHE A 174 -9.86 -31.39 0.13
N THR A 175 -10.94 -30.72 0.51
CA THR A 175 -12.04 -31.28 1.31
C THR A 175 -13.38 -31.00 0.60
N PRO A 176 -14.50 -31.58 1.04
CA PRO A 176 -15.81 -31.23 0.49
C PRO A 176 -16.23 -29.76 0.68
N ASP A 177 -15.68 -29.06 1.68
CA ASP A 177 -16.11 -27.69 2.06
C ASP A 177 -15.17 -26.60 1.54
N PHE A 178 -13.91 -26.93 1.25
CA PHE A 178 -12.91 -25.98 0.78
C PHE A 178 -11.73 -26.64 0.06
N LEU A 179 -10.99 -25.80 -0.66
CA LEU A 179 -9.72 -26.09 -1.31
C LEU A 179 -8.66 -25.09 -0.83
N ALA A 180 -7.46 -25.55 -0.49
CA ALA A 180 -6.29 -24.71 -0.25
C ALA A 180 -5.12 -25.17 -1.13
N VAL A 181 -4.48 -24.24 -1.84
CA VAL A 181 -3.45 -24.50 -2.85
C VAL A 181 -2.23 -23.63 -2.60
N SER A 182 -1.03 -24.20 -2.73
CA SER A 182 0.23 -23.46 -2.65
C SER A 182 1.32 -24.12 -3.48
N PHE A 183 2.32 -23.34 -3.92
CA PHE A 183 3.58 -23.90 -4.41
C PHE A 183 4.39 -24.60 -3.31
N GLN A 184 4.10 -24.32 -2.03
CA GLN A 184 4.85 -24.86 -0.91
C GLN A 184 4.01 -25.81 -0.05
N LYS A 185 4.42 -27.08 -0.03
CA LYS A 185 3.84 -28.10 0.87
C LYS A 185 3.83 -27.64 2.34
N ARG A 186 4.90 -26.99 2.80
CA ARG A 186 5.02 -26.48 4.17
C ARG A 186 3.92 -25.48 4.54
N LEU A 187 3.45 -24.67 3.58
CA LEU A 187 2.36 -23.74 3.84
C LEU A 187 1.02 -24.48 3.98
N ILE A 188 0.80 -25.54 3.21
CA ILE A 188 -0.39 -26.39 3.36
C ILE A 188 -0.38 -27.14 4.70
N GLU A 189 0.76 -27.62 5.17
CA GLU A 189 0.91 -28.18 6.51
C GLU A 189 0.51 -27.15 7.59
N ARG A 190 0.94 -25.89 7.45
CA ARG A 190 0.55 -24.80 8.36
C ARG A 190 -0.94 -24.48 8.32
N VAL A 191 -1.58 -24.58 7.14
CA VAL A 191 -3.03 -24.43 7.00
C VAL A 191 -3.76 -25.54 7.76
N ILE A 192 -3.29 -26.79 7.64
CA ILE A 192 -3.81 -27.94 8.39
C ILE A 192 -3.64 -27.71 9.90
N ASP A 193 -2.45 -27.27 10.33
CA ASP A 193 -2.17 -26.97 11.73
C ASP A 193 -3.07 -25.86 12.26
N ALA A 194 -3.23 -24.75 11.53
CA ALA A 194 -4.09 -23.63 11.92
C ALA A 194 -5.54 -24.08 12.13
N ARG A 195 -6.09 -24.88 11.21
CA ARG A 195 -7.43 -25.46 11.29
C ARG A 195 -7.59 -26.38 12.51
N ARG A 196 -6.64 -27.30 12.70
CA ARG A 196 -6.74 -28.34 13.76
C ARG A 196 -6.49 -27.79 15.15
N SER A 197 -5.53 -26.88 15.29
CA SER A 197 -5.16 -26.25 16.56
C SER A 197 -6.06 -25.08 16.96
N ARG A 198 -6.95 -24.63 16.06
CA ARG A 198 -7.75 -23.39 16.21
C ARG A 198 -6.85 -22.18 16.49
N GLN A 199 -5.80 -22.05 15.68
CA GLN A 199 -4.85 -20.95 15.68
C GLN A 199 -4.80 -20.31 14.29
N SER A 200 -5.95 -19.82 13.86
CA SER A 200 -6.15 -19.11 12.59
C SER A 200 -6.18 -17.60 12.79
N LEU A 201 -6.24 -16.84 11.70
CA LEU A 201 -6.46 -15.39 11.75
C LEU A 201 -7.77 -15.04 12.49
N MET A 202 -8.83 -15.82 12.35
CA MET A 202 -10.10 -15.57 13.06
C MET A 202 -9.99 -15.71 14.58
N ASP A 203 -8.99 -16.44 15.06
CA ASP A 203 -8.70 -16.57 16.49
C ASP A 203 -7.94 -15.35 17.03
N MET A 204 -7.36 -14.52 16.16
CA MET A 204 -6.71 -13.27 16.55
C MET A 204 -7.75 -12.18 16.84
N ALA A 205 -7.78 -11.70 18.08
CA ALA A 205 -8.70 -10.63 18.49
C ALA A 205 -8.55 -9.35 17.64
N SER A 206 -7.31 -8.98 17.26
CA SER A 206 -7.04 -7.81 16.43
C SER A 206 -7.61 -7.92 15.01
N PHE A 207 -7.54 -9.12 14.42
CA PHE A 207 -8.10 -9.37 13.09
C PHE A 207 -9.63 -9.48 13.16
N ARG A 208 -10.17 -10.24 14.11
CA ARG A 208 -11.62 -10.42 14.28
C ARG A 208 -12.38 -9.12 14.57
N THR A 209 -11.75 -8.17 15.26
CA THR A 209 -12.37 -6.87 15.56
C THR A 209 -12.48 -6.00 14.30
N MET A 210 -11.52 -6.12 13.38
CA MET A 210 -11.54 -5.46 12.07
C MET A 210 -12.53 -6.17 11.13
N TYR A 211 -12.43 -7.49 11.02
CA TYR A 211 -13.28 -8.33 10.17
C TYR A 211 -14.70 -8.43 10.73
N ALA A 212 -15.49 -7.36 10.54
CA ALA A 212 -16.90 -7.28 10.95
C ALA A 212 -17.87 -7.79 9.87
N GLY A 213 -17.36 -8.44 8.82
CA GLY A 213 -18.18 -9.02 7.74
C GLY A 213 -18.96 -7.99 6.91
N LYS A 214 -18.55 -6.71 6.92
CA LYS A 214 -19.16 -5.68 6.07
C LYS A 214 -18.78 -5.96 4.62
N ARG A 215 -19.78 -6.25 3.79
CA ARG A 215 -19.61 -6.40 2.35
C ARG A 215 -20.04 -5.11 1.67
N ASN A 216 -19.07 -4.28 1.34
CA ASN A 216 -19.27 -3.26 0.32
C ASN A 216 -19.26 -3.96 -1.06
N ASN A 217 -19.99 -3.45 -2.04
CA ASN A 217 -19.94 -3.97 -3.42
C ASN A 217 -18.62 -3.53 -4.08
N VAL A 218 -17.53 -4.21 -3.75
CA VAL A 218 -16.15 -3.92 -4.20
C VAL A 218 -15.56 -5.17 -4.88
N ALA A 219 -14.53 -4.98 -5.71
CA ALA A 219 -13.96 -6.07 -6.50
C ALA A 219 -13.14 -7.05 -5.64
N ALA A 220 -12.38 -6.50 -4.68
CA ALA A 220 -11.63 -7.25 -3.68
C ALA A 220 -11.37 -6.37 -2.45
N THR A 221 -11.11 -7.00 -1.31
CA THR A 221 -10.64 -6.34 -0.09
C THR A 221 -9.28 -6.92 0.31
N VAL A 222 -8.32 -6.07 0.62
CA VAL A 222 -6.97 -6.47 1.08
C VAL A 222 -6.78 -6.08 2.53
N TYR A 223 -6.48 -7.06 3.36
CA TYR A 223 -6.10 -6.87 4.76
C TYR A 223 -4.59 -6.94 4.88
N VAL A 224 -3.95 -5.87 5.35
CA VAL A 224 -2.49 -5.76 5.45
C VAL A 224 -2.07 -5.59 6.90
N ARG A 225 -1.12 -6.40 7.35
CA ARG A 225 -0.50 -6.25 8.66
C ARG A 225 0.54 -5.14 8.60
N MET A 226 0.25 -4.01 9.25
CA MET A 226 1.06 -2.78 9.23
C MET A 226 2.04 -2.66 10.40
N LYS A 227 2.33 -3.75 11.11
CA LYS A 227 3.09 -3.71 12.38
C LYS A 227 4.53 -3.23 12.19
N GLU A 228 5.28 -3.87 11.29
CA GLU A 228 6.67 -3.55 10.96
C GLU A 228 6.82 -3.71 9.45
N VAL A 229 6.85 -2.57 8.76
CA VAL A 229 6.92 -2.52 7.29
C VAL A 229 8.34 -2.17 6.90
N GLY A 230 8.96 -3.00 6.07
CA GLY A 230 10.26 -2.68 5.47
C GLY A 230 10.14 -1.49 4.55
N MET A 231 11.09 -0.57 4.64
CA MET A 231 11.14 0.68 3.86
C MET A 231 12.45 0.73 3.06
N GLY A 232 12.44 1.42 1.93
CA GLY A 232 13.59 1.54 1.03
C GLY A 232 13.90 0.26 0.25
N LYS A 233 15.08 0.24 -0.38
CA LYS A 233 15.55 -0.87 -1.22
C LYS A 233 16.20 -1.98 -0.39
N ASP A 234 16.11 -3.22 -0.86
CA ASP A 234 16.75 -4.38 -0.20
C ASP A 234 18.28 -4.29 -0.18
N THR A 235 18.87 -3.51 -1.09
CA THR A 235 20.31 -3.25 -1.18
C THR A 235 20.82 -2.30 -0.11
N ASP A 236 19.93 -1.64 0.64
CA ASP A 236 20.32 -0.75 1.71
C ASP A 236 20.89 -1.55 2.89
N GLY A 237 22.12 -1.20 3.30
CA GLY A 237 22.76 -1.77 4.48
C GLY A 237 22.02 -1.42 5.78
N ILE A 238 21.21 -0.36 5.77
CA ILE A 238 20.33 0.04 6.87
C ILE A 238 18.93 -0.50 6.57
N ARG A 239 18.55 -1.61 7.20
CA ARG A 239 17.21 -2.19 7.05
C ARG A 239 16.16 -1.37 7.79
N SER A 240 15.74 -0.25 7.23
CA SER A 240 14.70 0.58 7.83
C SER A 240 13.37 -0.16 7.93
N GLN A 241 12.94 -0.49 9.15
CA GLN A 241 11.58 -0.92 9.44
C GLN A 241 10.80 0.20 10.12
N THR A 242 9.60 0.46 9.62
CA THR A 242 8.71 1.48 10.18
C THR A 242 7.45 0.83 10.72
N ARG A 243 7.07 1.24 11.94
CA ARG A 243 5.83 0.79 12.57
C ARG A 243 4.67 1.67 12.13
N LEU A 244 3.96 1.23 11.09
CA LEU A 244 2.87 2.01 10.52
C LEU A 244 1.61 1.92 11.39
N GLY A 245 1.20 0.73 11.82
CA GLY A 245 -0.05 0.51 12.55
C GLY A 245 -0.21 -0.92 13.04
N SER A 246 -1.44 -1.44 13.08
CA SER A 246 -1.70 -2.85 13.39
C SER A 246 -2.18 -3.60 12.15
N TRP A 247 -3.45 -3.44 11.79
CA TRP A 247 -4.04 -3.92 10.55
C TRP A 247 -4.66 -2.74 9.81
N ALA A 248 -4.66 -2.80 8.48
CA ALA A 248 -5.49 -1.96 7.65
C ALA A 248 -6.25 -2.84 6.67
N GLU A 249 -7.51 -2.49 6.41
CA GLU A 249 -8.31 -3.04 5.32
C GLU A 249 -8.33 -2.05 4.17
N PHE A 250 -8.29 -2.53 2.94
CA PHE A 250 -8.32 -1.74 1.71
C PHE A 250 -9.31 -2.35 0.72
N ASP A 251 -10.40 -1.65 0.46
CA ASP A 251 -11.34 -1.97 -0.60
C ASP A 251 -10.78 -1.51 -1.95
N MET A 252 -10.70 -2.45 -2.90
CA MET A 252 -10.18 -2.22 -4.24
C MET A 252 -11.29 -1.91 -5.24
N LYS A 253 -11.05 -0.88 -6.05
CA LYS A 253 -11.86 -0.53 -7.22
C LYS A 253 -10.96 -0.28 -8.42
N PHE A 254 -11.43 -0.69 -9.59
CA PHE A 254 -10.71 -0.58 -10.85
C PHE A 254 -11.42 0.42 -11.74
N ASN A 255 -10.63 1.28 -12.37
CA ASN A 255 -10.99 2.13 -13.51
C ASN A 255 -9.97 1.82 -14.61
N GLU A 256 -10.31 2.05 -15.88
CA GLU A 256 -9.42 1.72 -17.01
C GLU A 256 -7.99 2.28 -16.82
N GLU A 257 -7.87 3.49 -16.27
CA GLU A 257 -6.58 4.20 -16.08
C GLU A 257 -5.99 4.07 -14.66
N ALA A 258 -6.76 3.57 -13.69
CA ALA A 258 -6.39 3.68 -12.28
C ALA A 258 -6.88 2.55 -11.39
N VAL A 259 -6.08 2.20 -10.39
CA VAL A 259 -6.46 1.30 -9.29
C VAL A 259 -6.61 2.13 -8.01
N TYR A 260 -7.81 2.07 -7.42
CA TYR A 260 -8.14 2.76 -6.18
C TYR A 260 -8.24 1.77 -5.03
N CYS A 261 -7.57 2.06 -3.94
CA CYS A 261 -7.58 1.29 -2.70
C CYS A 261 -8.01 2.23 -1.56
N SER A 262 -9.25 2.11 -1.10
CA SER A 262 -9.79 2.92 0.00
C SER A 262 -9.86 2.08 1.26
N GLY A 263 -9.28 2.57 2.36
CA GLY A 263 -9.06 1.73 3.51
C GLY A 263 -9.42 2.33 4.85
N ILE A 264 -9.37 1.48 5.86
CA ILE A 264 -9.57 1.81 7.28
C ILE A 264 -8.42 1.20 8.06
N SER A 265 -7.76 2.01 8.90
CA SER A 265 -6.71 1.55 9.79
C SER A 265 -7.27 1.18 11.16
N HIS A 266 -6.95 -0.02 11.62
CA HIS A 266 -7.36 -0.55 12.91
C HIS A 266 -6.16 -0.60 13.87
N GLY A 267 -6.44 -0.55 15.17
CA GLY A 267 -5.44 -0.70 16.23
C GLY A 267 -5.65 0.23 17.41
N SER A 268 -5.13 -0.19 18.56
CA SER A 268 -5.22 0.54 19.84
C SER A 268 -4.23 1.71 19.90
N ASP A 269 -4.63 2.76 20.62
CA ASP A 269 -3.87 4.02 20.82
C ASP A 269 -2.60 3.90 21.68
N THR A 270 -2.17 2.68 22.02
CA THR A 270 -1.13 2.44 23.03
C THR A 270 0.29 2.34 22.48
N THR A 271 0.45 2.37 21.15
CA THR A 271 1.76 2.21 20.48
C THR A 271 2.20 3.51 19.80
N ARG A 272 3.51 3.76 19.70
CA ARG A 272 4.05 4.91 18.93
C ARG A 272 4.21 4.50 17.46
N THR A 273 3.12 4.54 16.70
CA THR A 273 3.05 4.19 15.27
C THR A 273 2.75 5.42 14.42
N PHE A 274 2.93 5.31 13.11
CA PHE A 274 2.56 6.36 12.15
C PHE A 274 1.08 6.73 12.26
N ILE A 275 0.19 5.73 12.28
CA ILE A 275 -1.26 5.92 12.43
C ILE A 275 -1.60 6.67 13.73
N ASN A 276 -0.94 6.36 14.85
CA ASN A 276 -1.21 7.04 16.11
C ASN A 276 -0.64 8.47 16.15
N ALA A 277 0.46 8.73 15.44
CA ALA A 277 0.94 10.09 15.24
C ALA A 277 -0.06 10.92 14.43
N LEU A 278 -0.66 10.35 13.37
CA LEU A 278 -1.67 11.01 12.53
C LEU A 278 -2.97 11.32 13.29
N ARG A 279 -3.41 10.43 14.20
CA ARG A 279 -4.62 10.64 15.05
C ARG A 279 -4.55 11.92 15.90
N ARG A 280 -3.34 12.40 16.19
CA ARG A 280 -3.10 13.63 16.98
C ARG A 280 -2.99 14.88 16.12
N GLN A 281 -3.04 14.76 14.80
CA GLN A 281 -2.93 15.90 13.89
C GLN A 281 -4.31 16.40 13.48
N MET A 282 -4.45 17.72 13.34
CA MET A 282 -5.58 18.33 12.65
C MET A 282 -5.34 18.28 11.14
N PRO A 283 -6.35 17.95 10.32
CA PRO A 283 -6.16 17.90 8.87
C PRO A 283 -5.88 19.29 8.29
N ILE A 284 -5.02 19.34 7.28
CA ILE A 284 -4.72 20.54 6.48
C ILE A 284 -5.52 20.52 5.18
N LYS A 285 -5.62 21.67 4.51
CA LYS A 285 -6.43 21.85 3.30
C LYS A 285 -5.58 22.16 2.06
N GLY A 286 -5.90 21.50 0.96
CA GLY A 286 -5.38 21.77 -0.38
C GLY A 286 -4.00 21.17 -0.60
N PHE A 287 -3.62 21.08 -1.87
CA PHE A 287 -2.33 20.55 -2.30
C PHE A 287 -1.41 21.67 -2.80
N SER A 288 -0.11 21.48 -2.67
CA SER A 288 0.89 22.54 -2.85
C SER A 288 1.56 22.52 -4.24
N GLY A 289 0.83 22.20 -5.32
CA GLY A 289 1.38 22.06 -6.67
C GLY A 289 2.16 23.28 -7.17
N GLU A 290 1.71 24.48 -6.81
CA GLU A 290 2.39 25.76 -7.10
C GLU A 290 3.72 25.96 -6.35
N ARG A 291 3.98 25.13 -5.33
CA ARG A 291 5.20 25.15 -4.51
C ARG A 291 6.12 23.97 -4.80
N LEU A 292 5.79 23.14 -5.78
CA LEU A 292 6.60 21.99 -6.19
C LEU A 292 7.24 22.33 -7.54
N PRO A 293 8.57 22.23 -7.70
CA PRO A 293 9.20 22.34 -9.02
C PRO A 293 8.56 21.39 -10.05
N ALA A 294 8.48 21.78 -11.32
CA ALA A 294 7.84 20.95 -12.35
C ALA A 294 8.48 19.56 -12.50
N SER A 295 9.78 19.44 -12.25
CA SER A 295 10.54 18.18 -12.28
C SER A 295 10.42 17.34 -10.99
N THR A 296 9.44 17.62 -10.14
CA THR A 296 9.20 16.87 -8.91
C THR A 296 8.67 15.48 -9.25
N PHE A 297 9.39 14.45 -8.79
CA PHE A 297 8.99 13.05 -8.94
C PHE A 297 8.60 12.40 -7.61
N PHE A 298 8.85 13.06 -6.48
CA PHE A 298 8.36 12.64 -5.17
C PHE A 298 8.02 13.86 -4.34
N TYR A 299 6.88 13.83 -3.66
CA TYR A 299 6.64 14.73 -2.54
C TYR A 299 5.79 14.07 -1.46
N ASP A 300 5.93 14.54 -0.24
CA ASP A 300 5.01 14.30 0.85
C ASP A 300 4.60 15.60 1.53
N GLN A 301 3.44 15.60 2.17
CA GLN A 301 2.94 16.73 2.94
C GLN A 301 2.21 16.24 4.17
N TRP A 302 2.69 16.68 5.33
CA TRP A 302 2.22 16.30 6.65
C TRP A 302 1.50 17.47 7.31
N ALA A 303 0.41 17.17 7.99
CA ALA A 303 -0.11 18.01 9.04
C ALA A 303 0.73 17.86 10.32
N ILE A 304 1.04 18.96 10.98
CA ILE A 304 1.92 19.00 12.17
C ILE A 304 1.35 19.87 13.30
N SER A 305 0.04 19.77 13.58
CA SER A 305 -0.56 20.49 14.71
C SER A 305 -0.05 19.99 16.07
N ASP A 306 0.42 18.75 16.15
CA ASP A 306 1.05 18.15 17.32
C ASP A 306 2.44 17.60 16.96
N LEU A 307 3.43 18.50 17.04
CA LEU A 307 4.83 18.21 16.75
C LEU A 307 5.43 17.17 17.69
N GLU A 308 5.00 17.10 18.96
CA GLU A 308 5.53 16.13 19.91
C GLU A 308 5.16 14.69 19.49
N ALA A 309 3.91 14.48 19.05
CA ALA A 309 3.48 13.20 18.50
C ALA A 309 4.28 12.80 17.27
N MET A 310 4.52 13.75 16.36
CA MET A 310 5.27 13.53 15.12
C MET A 310 6.75 13.19 15.43
N PHE A 311 7.44 14.01 16.23
CA PHE A 311 8.82 13.73 16.63
C PHE A 311 8.96 12.45 17.45
N GLY A 312 7.96 12.13 18.28
CA GLY A 312 7.90 10.88 19.02
C GLY A 312 7.86 9.63 18.13
N PHE A 313 7.42 9.77 16.88
CA PHE A 313 7.43 8.75 15.85
C PHE A 313 8.70 8.78 14.98
N THR A 314 9.11 9.94 14.46
CA THR A 314 10.22 10.09 13.50
C THR A 314 11.60 9.87 14.13
N SER A 315 11.80 10.25 15.39
CA SER A 315 13.07 10.03 16.12
C SER A 315 13.43 8.56 16.35
N ARG A 316 12.47 7.64 16.19
CA ARG A 316 12.68 6.21 16.46
C ARG A 316 13.14 5.41 15.24
N GLN A 317 13.07 6.00 14.05
CA GLN A 317 13.42 5.33 12.81
C GLN A 317 14.91 4.95 12.84
N GLU A 318 15.25 3.77 12.30
CA GLU A 318 16.61 3.23 12.43
C GLU A 318 17.67 4.11 11.76
N TYR A 319 17.33 4.69 10.61
CA TYR A 319 18.21 5.63 9.90
C TYR A 319 18.49 6.92 10.68
N ALA A 320 17.65 7.26 11.67
CA ALA A 320 17.90 8.41 12.51
C ALA A 320 19.01 8.14 13.55
N LYS A 321 19.25 6.88 13.95
CA LYS A 321 20.07 6.57 15.14
C LYS A 321 21.57 6.40 14.88
N ALA A 322 22.00 6.28 13.63
CA ALA A 322 23.33 5.78 13.26
C ALA A 322 24.51 6.69 13.67
N THR A 323 24.27 7.96 14.04
CA THR A 323 25.34 8.95 14.22
C THR A 323 25.11 9.90 15.40
N TYR A 324 24.46 9.43 16.46
CA TYR A 324 24.07 10.27 17.62
C TYR A 324 25.25 10.52 18.59
N SER A 325 25.79 11.75 18.58
CA SER A 325 26.63 12.28 19.66
C SER A 325 25.80 13.11 20.64
N ASP A 326 26.29 13.34 21.86
CA ASP A 326 25.63 14.23 22.83
C ASP A 326 25.45 15.65 22.28
N TYR A 327 26.40 16.11 21.47
CA TYR A 327 26.31 17.39 20.76
C TYR A 327 25.10 17.42 19.81
N ILE A 328 24.99 16.42 18.93
CA ILE A 328 23.90 16.31 17.94
C ILE A 328 22.55 16.20 18.65
N LYS A 329 22.46 15.39 19.70
CA LYS A 329 21.22 15.25 20.49
C LYS A 329 20.76 16.60 21.06
N LYS A 330 21.69 17.39 21.62
CA LYS A 330 21.38 18.73 22.13
C LYS A 330 20.95 19.68 21.01
N ARG A 331 21.55 19.58 19.81
CA ARG A 331 21.10 20.37 18.64
C ARG A 331 19.68 19.97 18.23
N ASP A 332 19.37 18.69 18.19
CA ASP A 332 18.03 18.19 17.85
C ASP A 332 16.98 18.70 18.85
N GLU A 333 17.26 18.68 20.16
CA GLU A 333 16.38 19.23 21.19
C GLU A 333 16.10 20.74 20.97
N GLU A 334 17.13 21.55 20.69
CA GLU A 334 16.97 22.97 20.40
C GLU A 334 16.16 23.23 19.11
N TRP A 335 16.36 22.40 18.09
CA TRP A 335 15.59 22.47 16.85
C TRP A 335 14.13 22.06 17.04
N MET A 336 13.86 21.05 17.88
CA MET A 336 12.49 20.68 18.23
C MET A 336 11.78 21.83 18.92
N ASP A 337 12.45 22.55 19.83
CA ASP A 337 11.87 23.70 20.52
C ASP A 337 11.66 24.89 19.57
N PHE A 338 12.60 25.17 18.67
CA PHE A 338 12.41 26.13 17.59
C PHE A 338 11.16 25.81 16.76
N MET A 339 10.99 24.55 16.36
CA MET A 339 9.84 24.12 15.56
C MET A 339 8.52 24.27 16.33
N LYS A 340 8.48 23.92 17.62
CA LYS A 340 7.27 24.10 18.47
C LYS A 340 6.82 25.56 18.51
N GLU A 341 7.78 26.48 18.65
CA GLU A 341 7.47 27.91 18.75
C GLU A 341 7.07 28.48 17.40
N HIS A 342 7.86 28.22 16.35
CA HIS A 342 7.77 28.97 15.09
C HIS A 342 7.13 28.24 13.91
N ALA A 343 7.09 26.90 13.89
CA ALA A 343 6.47 26.16 12.79
C ALA A 343 4.96 26.38 12.77
N GLY A 344 4.41 26.47 11.56
CA GLY A 344 2.99 26.49 11.26
C GLY A 344 2.39 25.08 11.25
N GLU A 345 1.38 24.88 10.41
CA GLU A 345 0.52 23.70 10.49
C GLU A 345 0.95 22.54 9.58
N SER A 346 1.94 22.75 8.70
CA SER A 346 2.35 21.73 7.73
C SER A 346 3.84 21.69 7.43
N ILE A 347 4.33 20.49 7.11
CA ILE A 347 5.65 20.24 6.50
C ILE A 347 5.42 19.61 5.13
N MET A 348 6.11 20.07 4.11
CA MET A 348 6.16 19.45 2.78
C MET A 348 7.60 19.06 2.48
N SER A 349 7.84 17.87 1.93
CA SER A 349 9.15 17.48 1.43
C SER A 349 9.03 17.09 -0.04
N CYS A 350 10.01 17.43 -0.87
CA CYS A 350 10.02 17.04 -2.27
C CYS A 350 11.41 16.66 -2.77
N LEU A 351 11.44 15.72 -3.71
CA LEU A 351 12.58 15.38 -4.55
C LEU A 351 12.28 15.75 -5.99
N PHE A 352 13.23 16.41 -6.65
CA PHE A 352 13.07 16.91 -8.01
C PHE A 352 14.41 16.89 -8.75
N GLN A 353 14.36 16.88 -10.08
CA GLN A 353 15.58 16.85 -10.89
C GLN A 353 16.26 18.22 -10.93
N SER A 354 17.59 18.20 -10.87
CA SER A 354 18.45 19.38 -11.09
C SER A 354 18.33 19.86 -12.55
N LYS A 355 18.47 21.17 -12.78
CA LYS A 355 18.62 21.70 -14.15
C LYS A 355 19.97 21.30 -14.78
N ASP A 356 20.93 20.92 -13.95
CA ASP A 356 22.20 20.36 -14.41
C ASP A 356 22.02 18.89 -14.74
N THR A 357 21.84 18.57 -16.03
CA THR A 357 21.65 17.21 -16.52
C THR A 357 22.88 16.31 -16.34
N THR A 358 24.03 16.88 -15.94
CA THR A 358 25.22 16.10 -15.59
C THR A 358 25.23 15.66 -14.13
N ASP A 359 24.48 16.35 -13.26
CA ASP A 359 24.30 15.94 -11.86
C ASP A 359 23.14 14.94 -11.78
N ARG A 360 23.51 13.68 -11.54
CA ARG A 360 22.52 12.58 -11.42
C ARG A 360 21.87 12.52 -10.04
N ARG A 361 22.27 13.36 -9.10
CA ARG A 361 21.67 13.38 -7.76
C ARG A 361 20.40 14.23 -7.77
N PRO A 362 19.33 13.77 -7.09
CA PRO A 362 18.13 14.56 -6.99
C PRO A 362 18.35 15.76 -6.07
N CYS A 363 17.74 16.88 -6.39
CA CYS A 363 17.59 17.97 -5.45
C CYS A 363 16.53 17.60 -4.42
N ALA A 364 16.73 18.01 -3.17
CA ALA A 364 15.83 17.73 -2.07
C ALA A 364 15.55 18.97 -1.23
N VAL A 365 14.28 19.25 -0.95
CA VAL A 365 13.86 20.35 -0.07
C VAL A 365 12.74 19.89 0.85
N MET A 366 12.86 20.23 2.12
CA MET A 366 11.79 20.19 3.10
C MET A 366 11.36 21.64 3.42
N SER A 367 10.11 21.96 3.17
CA SER A 367 9.49 23.25 3.44
C SER A 367 8.61 23.17 4.68
N VAL A 368 8.93 23.96 5.69
CA VAL A 368 8.15 24.10 6.91
C VAL A 368 7.41 25.43 6.85
N ALA A 369 6.08 25.43 6.91
CA ALA A 369 5.33 26.67 7.06
C ALA A 369 5.74 27.37 8.36
N VAL A 370 5.84 28.71 8.38
CA VAL A 370 6.26 29.47 9.56
C VAL A 370 5.16 30.45 9.96
N LYS A 371 4.90 30.58 11.27
CA LYS A 371 3.88 31.50 11.81
C LYS A 371 4.25 32.98 11.56
N ASP A 372 5.49 33.34 11.89
CA ASP A 372 6.08 34.67 11.67
C ASP A 372 7.52 34.49 11.19
N GLU A 373 7.75 34.74 9.90
CA GLU A 373 9.06 34.58 9.26
C GLU A 373 10.12 35.50 9.87
N ALA A 374 9.79 36.76 10.14
CA ALA A 374 10.75 37.74 10.63
C ALA A 374 11.19 37.42 12.06
N GLN A 375 10.27 36.98 12.91
CA GLN A 375 10.59 36.53 14.26
C GLN A 375 11.42 35.25 14.24
N ALA A 376 11.01 34.26 13.44
CA ALA A 376 11.70 32.98 13.32
C ALA A 376 13.14 33.16 12.79
N GLU A 377 13.34 34.05 11.81
CA GLU A 377 14.68 34.31 11.27
C GLU A 377 15.60 34.97 12.29
N ARG A 378 15.10 35.95 13.06
CA ARG A 378 15.87 36.57 14.14
C ARG A 378 16.26 35.55 15.20
N TYR A 379 15.33 34.67 15.59
CA TYR A 379 15.61 33.61 16.54
C TYR A 379 16.65 32.63 16.00
N LEU A 380 16.54 32.21 14.73
CA LEU A 380 17.52 31.34 14.10
C LEU A 380 18.91 31.97 14.11
N GLN A 381 19.03 33.24 13.73
CA GLN A 381 20.31 33.95 13.74
C GLN A 381 20.93 33.99 15.15
N HIS A 382 20.10 34.23 16.17
CA HIS A 382 20.54 34.17 17.56
C HIS A 382 21.00 32.75 17.94
N LEU A 383 20.22 31.72 17.61
CA LEU A 383 20.54 30.31 17.88
C LEU A 383 21.89 29.91 17.25
N LEU A 384 22.12 30.31 16.00
CA LEU A 384 23.37 30.07 15.28
C LEU A 384 24.56 30.81 15.91
N TYR A 385 24.33 32.01 16.45
CA TYR A 385 25.36 32.79 17.12
C TYR A 385 25.79 32.18 18.46
N VAL A 386 24.84 31.68 19.26
CA VAL A 386 25.11 31.12 20.59
C VAL A 386 25.49 29.64 20.58
N THR A 387 25.22 28.92 19.48
CA THR A 387 25.53 27.49 19.38
C THR A 387 27.06 27.27 19.47
N PRO A 388 27.53 26.43 20.41
CA PRO A 388 28.95 26.10 20.49
C PRO A 388 29.40 25.31 19.25
N LYS A 389 30.68 25.40 18.91
CA LYS A 389 31.29 24.56 17.88
C LYS A 389 31.43 23.12 18.40
N GLU A 390 31.27 22.14 17.51
CA GLU A 390 31.62 20.75 17.79
C GLU A 390 33.15 20.58 17.69
N GLU A 391 33.80 20.10 18.75
CA GLU A 391 35.26 20.06 18.89
C GLU A 391 35.94 19.16 17.84
N ASP A 392 35.30 18.04 17.47
CA ASP A 392 35.80 17.05 16.51
C ASP A 392 34.90 16.93 15.26
N ALA A 393 34.31 18.05 14.83
CA ALA A 393 33.43 18.05 13.67
C ALA A 393 34.16 17.56 12.40
N PRO A 394 33.54 16.66 11.60
CA PRO A 394 34.03 16.34 10.28
C PRO A 394 34.04 17.61 9.40
N ALA A 395 34.91 17.61 8.38
CA ALA A 395 35.01 18.75 7.47
C ALA A 395 33.65 19.07 6.83
N VAL A 396 33.31 20.35 6.84
CA VAL A 396 32.08 20.84 6.20
C VAL A 396 32.12 20.50 4.71
N PRO A 397 31.07 19.87 4.15
CA PRO A 397 30.99 19.60 2.72
C PRO A 397 31.13 20.90 1.93
N ARG A 398 32.02 20.91 0.91
CA ARG A 398 32.13 22.04 -0.02
C ARG A 398 30.93 22.02 -0.97
N THR A 399 29.88 22.73 -0.61
CA THR A 399 28.72 22.96 -1.49
C THR A 399 28.73 24.40 -2.00
N SER A 400 28.26 24.59 -3.22
CA SER A 400 28.10 25.91 -3.83
C SER A 400 26.62 26.15 -4.09
N PRO A 401 26.06 27.33 -3.76
CA PRO A 401 24.67 27.65 -4.10
C PRO A 401 24.37 27.68 -5.61
N GLY A 402 25.38 27.61 -6.48
CA GLY A 402 25.16 27.50 -7.92
C GLY A 402 24.47 28.72 -8.57
N TYR A 403 24.61 29.93 -8.00
CA TYR A 403 23.87 31.13 -8.45
C TYR A 403 24.02 31.51 -9.93
N ARG A 404 25.03 30.98 -10.64
CA ARG A 404 25.14 31.13 -12.10
C ARG A 404 24.03 30.38 -12.84
N GLN A 405 23.68 29.18 -12.35
CA GLN A 405 22.60 28.35 -12.88
C GLN A 405 21.25 28.73 -12.27
N TYR A 406 21.25 29.21 -11.01
CA TYR A 406 20.04 29.53 -10.23
C TYR A 406 20.03 31.01 -9.78
N PRO A 407 19.92 31.97 -10.72
CA PRO A 407 20.08 33.38 -10.41
C PRO A 407 19.00 33.94 -9.49
N GLN A 408 17.77 33.42 -9.54
CA GLN A 408 16.67 33.93 -8.70
C GLN A 408 16.88 33.66 -7.21
N ALA A 409 17.69 32.65 -6.87
CA ALA A 409 18.01 32.30 -5.49
C ALA A 409 18.96 33.29 -4.81
N ARG A 410 19.69 34.12 -5.56
CA ARG A 410 20.74 35.01 -5.04
C ARG A 410 20.22 36.05 -4.03
N LYS A 411 18.94 36.40 -4.11
CA LYS A 411 18.29 37.37 -3.20
C LYS A 411 17.98 36.80 -1.81
N TYR A 412 18.03 35.48 -1.65
CA TYR A 412 17.69 34.82 -0.39
C TYR A 412 18.93 34.33 0.35
N ARG A 413 18.96 34.59 1.66
CA ARG A 413 20.09 34.23 2.51
C ARG A 413 20.01 32.75 2.89
N GLN A 414 21.09 32.04 2.64
CA GLN A 414 21.25 30.64 3.06
C GLN A 414 22.09 30.57 4.33
N TYR A 415 21.64 29.73 5.26
CA TYR A 415 22.27 29.44 6.53
C TYR A 415 22.74 27.99 6.54
N MET A 416 23.92 27.74 7.09
CA MET A 416 24.36 26.37 7.39
C MET A 416 24.06 26.08 8.84
N LEU A 417 23.27 25.04 9.10
CA LEU A 417 22.89 24.66 10.45
C LEU A 417 23.99 23.82 11.11
N PRO A 418 24.13 23.93 12.45
CA PRO A 418 24.92 22.98 13.24
C PRO A 418 24.47 21.54 12.95
N ARG A 419 25.40 20.59 13.01
CA ARG A 419 25.10 19.18 12.74
C ARG A 419 23.94 18.70 13.62
N ASN A 420 22.90 18.20 12.95
CA ASN A 420 21.65 17.76 13.54
C ASN A 420 21.07 16.63 12.68
N THR A 421 20.06 15.91 13.18
CA THR A 421 19.42 14.81 12.46
C THR A 421 17.98 15.14 12.04
N MET A 422 17.51 16.38 12.20
CA MET A 422 16.11 16.76 11.97
C MET A 422 15.66 16.51 10.52
N LEU A 423 16.44 16.96 9.54
CA LEU A 423 16.12 16.71 8.13
C LEU A 423 16.01 15.20 7.85
N THR A 424 16.98 14.43 8.32
CA THR A 424 17.00 12.96 8.18
C THR A 424 15.81 12.31 8.86
N GLN A 425 15.48 12.67 10.09
CA GLN A 425 14.36 12.11 10.84
C GLN A 425 13.03 12.30 10.10
N LEU A 426 12.83 13.49 9.55
CA LEU A 426 11.57 13.89 8.92
C LEU A 426 11.42 13.41 7.47
N THR A 427 12.52 13.32 6.73
CA THR A 427 12.49 13.04 5.28
C THR A 427 13.06 11.67 4.91
N GLY A 428 13.73 10.97 5.84
CA GLY A 428 14.48 9.75 5.53
C GLY A 428 15.76 9.97 4.71
N ILE A 429 16.08 11.23 4.34
CA ILE A 429 17.24 11.56 3.51
C ILE A 429 18.51 11.53 4.36
N THR A 430 19.46 10.67 3.99
CA THR A 430 20.71 10.50 4.74
C THR A 430 21.99 10.79 3.97
N GLU A 431 21.90 11.40 2.78
CA GLU A 431 23.10 11.89 2.07
C GLU A 431 23.77 13.03 2.85
N SER A 432 23.01 13.78 3.66
CA SER A 432 23.57 14.84 4.48
C SER A 432 24.59 14.28 5.48
N ALA A 433 25.79 14.87 5.52
CA ALA A 433 26.80 14.69 6.57
C ALA A 433 26.34 15.26 7.95
N LEU A 434 25.03 15.21 8.22
CA LEU A 434 24.28 15.91 9.26
C LEU A 434 24.29 17.44 9.11
N HIS A 435 24.93 17.97 8.07
CA HIS A 435 24.90 19.38 7.73
C HIS A 435 23.64 19.68 6.92
N THR A 436 22.73 20.45 7.50
CA THR A 436 21.51 20.91 6.83
C THR A 436 21.66 22.37 6.47
N TYR A 437 21.26 22.75 5.27
CA TYR A 437 21.17 24.14 4.86
C TYR A 437 19.74 24.64 5.05
N ALA A 438 19.60 25.89 5.45
CA ALA A 438 18.32 26.54 5.72
C ALA A 438 18.17 27.86 4.94
N CYS A 439 16.96 28.18 4.52
CA CYS A 439 16.64 29.44 3.85
C CYS A 439 15.19 29.84 4.14
N PHE A 440 14.96 31.10 4.50
CA PHE A 440 13.60 31.64 4.59
C PHE A 440 13.11 32.09 3.22
N TYR A 441 11.91 31.64 2.85
CA TYR A 441 11.32 31.86 1.54
C TYR A 441 9.80 31.90 1.62
N LYS A 442 9.20 33.07 1.36
CA LYS A 442 7.75 33.27 1.19
C LYS A 442 6.88 32.64 2.30
N GLY A 443 7.21 32.90 3.56
CA GLY A 443 6.49 32.40 4.73
C GLY A 443 6.86 30.98 5.15
N ALA A 444 7.94 30.42 4.60
CA ALA A 444 8.42 29.09 4.92
C ALA A 444 9.91 29.06 5.26
N LEU A 445 10.29 28.12 6.10
CA LEU A 445 11.68 27.72 6.32
C LEU A 445 11.96 26.49 5.44
N LEU A 446 12.80 26.68 4.44
CA LEU A 446 13.29 25.62 3.57
C LEU A 446 14.54 24.99 4.20
N LEU A 447 14.57 23.67 4.31
CA LEU A 447 15.72 22.87 4.71
C LEU A 447 16.15 21.95 3.57
N ALA A 448 17.45 21.75 3.38
CA ALA A 448 17.99 20.89 2.34
C ALA A 448 19.32 20.23 2.77
N PRO A 449 19.71 19.10 2.15
CA PRO A 449 21.01 18.49 2.43
C PRO A 449 22.19 19.32 1.90
N ASP A 450 21.95 20.24 0.96
CA ASP A 450 22.96 21.07 0.32
C ASP A 450 22.42 22.44 -0.14
N ALA A 451 23.32 23.38 -0.37
CA ALA A 451 23.01 24.75 -0.78
C ALA A 451 22.42 24.85 -2.21
N GLN A 452 22.78 23.93 -3.11
CA GLN A 452 22.33 23.93 -4.50
C GLN A 452 20.85 23.54 -4.59
N SER A 453 20.40 22.55 -3.82
CA SER A 453 19.00 22.13 -3.73
C SER A 453 18.07 23.29 -3.35
N LEU A 454 18.47 24.12 -2.37
CA LEU A 454 17.70 25.32 -2.00
C LEU A 454 17.63 26.32 -3.16
N SER A 455 18.75 26.55 -3.85
CA SER A 455 18.78 27.47 -4.97
C SER A 455 17.94 26.99 -6.14
N ALA A 456 18.04 25.70 -6.48
CA ALA A 456 17.29 25.08 -7.57
C ALA A 456 15.78 25.15 -7.31
N TYR A 457 15.34 24.86 -6.09
CA TYR A 457 13.94 24.97 -5.68
C TYR A 457 13.41 26.39 -5.83
N ILE A 458 14.12 27.37 -5.25
CA ILE A 458 13.72 28.78 -5.29
C ILE A 458 13.66 29.26 -6.74
N ASP A 459 14.65 28.91 -7.56
CA ASP A 459 14.69 29.32 -8.96
C ASP A 459 13.55 28.72 -9.78
N ALA A 460 13.20 27.45 -9.58
CA ALA A 460 12.05 26.84 -10.24
C ALA A 460 10.73 27.55 -9.88
N VAL A 461 10.47 27.75 -8.58
CA VAL A 461 9.23 28.38 -8.10
C VAL A 461 9.13 29.86 -8.50
N GLU A 462 10.23 30.62 -8.47
CA GLU A 462 10.24 32.02 -8.92
C GLU A 462 9.96 32.14 -10.42
N ASN A 463 10.41 31.17 -11.22
CA ASN A 463 10.17 31.13 -12.67
C ASN A 463 8.80 30.53 -13.05
N LYS A 464 7.96 30.16 -12.07
CA LYS A 464 6.68 29.45 -12.28
C LYS A 464 6.83 28.13 -13.02
N ASP A 465 8.00 27.52 -12.90
CA ASP A 465 8.31 26.19 -13.41
C ASP A 465 7.92 25.17 -12.33
N VAL A 466 6.60 24.95 -12.21
CA VAL A 466 5.98 24.26 -11.08
C VAL A 466 5.08 23.11 -11.55
N LEU A 467 4.85 22.14 -10.66
CA LEU A 467 4.11 20.91 -10.96
C LEU A 467 2.59 21.15 -11.10
N GLY A 468 2.06 22.15 -10.39
CA GLY A 468 0.64 22.52 -10.46
C GLY A 468 0.20 22.88 -11.89
N GLY A 469 -0.94 22.35 -12.32
CA GLY A 469 -1.45 22.51 -13.68
C GLY A 469 -0.96 21.48 -14.70
N THR A 470 -0.09 20.55 -14.32
CA THR A 470 0.25 19.39 -15.18
C THR A 470 -0.85 18.31 -15.09
N SER A 471 -1.20 17.67 -16.22
CA SER A 471 -2.31 16.69 -16.27
C SER A 471 -2.13 15.58 -15.23
N VAL A 472 -0.92 15.00 -15.17
CA VAL A 472 -0.57 13.91 -14.26
C VAL A 472 -0.75 14.31 -12.80
N TYR A 473 -0.37 15.54 -12.44
CA TYR A 473 -0.56 16.04 -11.08
C TYR A 473 -2.04 16.26 -10.75
N GLU A 474 -2.78 16.93 -11.65
CA GLU A 474 -4.20 17.26 -11.45
C GLU A 474 -5.07 15.99 -11.38
N GLU A 475 -4.78 14.98 -12.19
CA GLU A 475 -5.41 13.66 -12.11
C GLU A 475 -5.06 12.94 -10.80
N GLY A 476 -3.78 13.01 -10.40
CA GLY A 476 -3.26 12.54 -9.11
C GLY A 476 -4.05 13.07 -7.93
N VAL A 477 -4.11 14.39 -7.79
CA VAL A 477 -4.77 15.05 -6.66
C VAL A 477 -6.29 15.08 -6.80
N GLY A 478 -6.84 15.05 -8.02
CA GLY A 478 -8.27 15.14 -8.29
C GLY A 478 -9.09 13.99 -7.71
N SER A 479 -8.46 12.84 -7.48
CA SER A 479 -9.07 11.67 -6.84
C SER A 479 -8.97 11.67 -5.31
N LEU A 480 -8.22 12.61 -4.73
CA LEU A 480 -7.93 12.68 -3.30
C LEU A 480 -8.80 13.72 -2.58
N SER A 481 -8.98 13.54 -1.28
CA SER A 481 -9.69 14.52 -0.45
C SER A 481 -8.90 15.83 -0.37
N PRO A 482 -9.56 17.01 -0.44
CA PRO A 482 -8.88 18.27 -0.21
C PRO A 482 -8.46 18.48 1.26
N TYR A 483 -8.96 17.67 2.20
CA TYR A 483 -8.57 17.69 3.61
C TYR A 483 -7.86 16.39 4.00
N TYR A 484 -6.66 16.48 4.57
CA TYR A 484 -5.86 15.31 4.93
C TYR A 484 -4.86 15.57 6.06
N ASN A 485 -4.40 14.50 6.70
CA ASN A 485 -3.37 14.52 7.73
C ASN A 485 -1.98 14.21 7.14
N PHE A 486 -1.95 13.41 6.07
CA PHE A 486 -0.76 13.15 5.28
C PHE A 486 -1.15 12.90 3.83
N ALA A 487 -0.35 13.40 2.89
CA ALA A 487 -0.41 13.04 1.49
C ALA A 487 1.00 12.79 0.95
N MET A 488 1.13 11.88 0.00
CA MET A 488 2.37 11.57 -0.71
C MET A 488 2.04 11.26 -2.16
N MET A 489 2.90 11.73 -3.06
CA MET A 489 2.84 11.36 -4.47
C MET A 489 4.23 10.98 -4.95
N VAL A 490 4.32 9.93 -5.76
CA VAL A 490 5.60 9.44 -6.25
C VAL A 490 5.47 8.89 -7.67
N ASP A 491 6.29 9.38 -8.59
CA ASP A 491 6.59 8.68 -9.83
C ASP A 491 7.57 7.55 -9.52
N MET A 492 7.09 6.32 -9.65
CA MET A 492 7.88 5.17 -9.27
C MET A 492 9.03 4.90 -10.22
N GLU A 493 8.94 5.24 -11.51
CA GLU A 493 10.06 5.05 -12.45
C GLU A 493 11.27 5.85 -12.02
N GLU A 494 11.06 7.15 -11.79
CA GLU A 494 12.09 8.06 -11.32
C GLU A 494 12.59 7.66 -9.93
N MET A 495 11.68 7.29 -9.02
CA MET A 495 12.04 6.85 -7.66
C MET A 495 12.91 5.59 -7.66
N MET A 496 12.68 4.64 -8.59
CA MET A 496 13.49 3.43 -8.71
C MET A 496 14.95 3.74 -9.08
N LEU A 497 15.21 4.84 -9.80
CA LEU A 497 16.55 5.24 -10.22
C LEU A 497 17.36 5.90 -9.10
N GLN A 498 16.71 6.34 -8.01
CA GLN A 498 17.38 7.11 -6.95
C GLN A 498 18.25 6.24 -6.03
N PRO A 499 19.33 6.79 -5.45
CA PRO A 499 20.15 6.10 -4.45
C PRO A 499 19.36 5.69 -3.20
N GLU A 500 19.84 4.68 -2.46
CA GLU A 500 19.19 4.18 -1.24
C GLU A 500 18.95 5.28 -0.19
N THR A 501 19.81 6.30 -0.15
CA THR A 501 19.75 7.43 0.78
C THR A 501 18.54 8.35 0.62
N TYR A 502 17.76 8.22 -0.46
CA TYR A 502 16.60 9.07 -0.74
C TYR A 502 15.25 8.33 -0.71
N VAL A 503 15.27 7.00 -0.64
CA VAL A 503 14.07 6.19 -0.91
C VAL A 503 13.46 5.53 0.33
N ARG A 504 13.95 5.90 1.53
CA ARG A 504 13.62 5.26 2.82
C ARG A 504 12.21 5.56 3.36
N LEU A 505 11.45 6.42 2.69
CA LEU A 505 10.03 6.67 3.02
C LEU A 505 9.07 5.82 2.18
N ILE A 506 9.56 5.10 1.17
CA ILE A 506 8.73 4.24 0.33
C ILE A 506 8.76 2.80 0.85
N PRO A 507 7.61 2.13 1.03
CA PRO A 507 7.57 0.73 1.41
C PRO A 507 8.34 -0.17 0.44
N ASN A 508 9.16 -1.05 0.99
CA ASN A 508 10.04 -1.97 0.28
C ASN A 508 9.30 -2.87 -0.73
N PHE A 509 8.02 -3.17 -0.46
CA PHE A 509 7.14 -3.89 -1.37
C PHE A 509 7.14 -3.31 -2.80
N PHE A 510 7.10 -1.98 -2.93
CA PHE A 510 7.09 -1.33 -4.25
C PHE A 510 8.40 -1.55 -5.01
N PHE A 511 9.55 -1.55 -4.33
CA PHE A 511 10.87 -1.84 -4.94
C PHE A 511 11.00 -3.30 -5.36
N ARG A 512 10.51 -4.25 -4.55
CA ARG A 512 10.56 -5.68 -4.92
C ARG A 512 9.69 -6.00 -6.12
N GLN A 513 8.60 -5.24 -6.30
CA GLN A 513 7.70 -5.35 -7.44
C GLN A 513 7.94 -4.24 -8.49
N ALA A 514 9.17 -3.73 -8.59
CA ALA A 514 9.53 -2.58 -9.43
C ALA A 514 9.22 -2.76 -10.92
N LYS A 515 9.14 -4.00 -11.43
CA LYS A 515 8.74 -4.26 -12.82
C LYS A 515 7.32 -3.76 -13.11
N PHE A 516 6.41 -3.92 -12.15
CA PHE A 516 5.03 -3.47 -12.29
C PHE A 516 4.90 -2.00 -11.89
N PHE A 517 5.39 -1.63 -10.70
CA PHE A 517 5.10 -0.30 -10.15
C PHE A 517 5.78 0.85 -10.87
N ARG A 518 6.88 0.64 -11.62
CA ARG A 518 7.53 1.71 -12.39
C ARG A 518 6.60 2.42 -13.38
N HIS A 519 5.55 1.74 -13.84
CA HIS A 519 4.61 2.30 -14.82
C HIS A 519 3.53 3.19 -14.18
N PHE A 520 3.63 3.47 -12.87
CA PHE A 520 2.61 4.19 -12.13
C PHE A 520 3.15 5.41 -11.40
N VAL A 521 2.31 6.44 -11.33
CA VAL A 521 2.37 7.45 -10.27
C VAL A 521 1.50 6.96 -9.12
N ILE A 522 2.06 6.89 -7.93
CA ILE A 522 1.36 6.44 -6.73
C ILE A 522 0.99 7.64 -5.87
N GLY A 523 -0.31 7.81 -5.61
CA GLY A 523 -0.85 8.74 -4.62
C GLY A 523 -1.21 8.00 -3.34
N ILE A 524 -0.73 8.45 -2.19
CA ILE A 524 -1.11 7.94 -0.86
C ILE A 524 -1.64 9.10 -0.04
N GLN A 525 -2.80 8.93 0.58
CA GLN A 525 -3.40 9.92 1.47
C GLN A 525 -3.90 9.26 2.73
N PHE A 526 -3.66 9.88 3.89
CA PHE A 526 -4.28 9.50 5.15
C PHE A 526 -5.14 10.65 5.64
N THR A 527 -6.40 10.35 5.91
CA THR A 527 -7.34 11.29 6.54
C THR A 527 -7.74 10.75 7.91
N CYS A 528 -7.91 11.63 8.89
CA CYS A 528 -8.38 11.24 10.23
C CYS A 528 -9.70 11.93 10.54
N THR A 529 -10.73 11.13 10.82
CA THR A 529 -12.06 11.59 11.23
C THR A 529 -12.50 10.77 12.43
N ASP A 530 -12.96 11.43 13.50
CA ASP A 530 -13.42 10.79 14.74
C ASP A 530 -12.43 9.75 15.33
N GLY A 531 -11.13 10.04 15.24
CA GLY A 531 -10.06 9.15 15.72
C GLY A 531 -9.78 7.92 14.85
N ILE A 532 -10.55 7.72 13.77
CA ILE A 532 -10.32 6.68 12.77
C ILE A 532 -9.45 7.25 11.66
N VAL A 533 -8.45 6.48 11.22
CA VAL A 533 -7.57 6.86 10.11
C VAL A 533 -7.95 6.06 8.87
N TYR A 534 -8.20 6.79 7.78
CA TYR A 534 -8.60 6.25 6.48
C TYR A 534 -7.44 6.43 5.48
N PRO A 535 -6.65 5.37 5.23
CA PRO A 535 -5.67 5.37 4.16
C PRO A 535 -6.35 5.22 2.80
N ASN A 536 -5.96 6.05 1.83
CA ASN A 536 -6.34 5.97 0.44
C ASN A 536 -5.07 5.83 -0.39
N LEU A 537 -5.05 4.86 -1.30
CA LEU A 537 -3.96 4.60 -2.22
C LEU A 537 -4.53 4.62 -3.65
N VAL A 538 -3.87 5.34 -4.54
CA VAL A 538 -4.24 5.46 -5.95
C VAL A 538 -3.01 5.10 -6.77
N LEU A 539 -3.17 4.16 -7.70
CA LEU A 539 -2.17 3.83 -8.71
C LEU A 539 -2.68 4.40 -10.03
N LEU A 540 -2.04 5.47 -10.52
CA LEU A 540 -2.34 6.07 -11.82
C LEU A 540 -1.36 5.54 -12.85
N TYR A 541 -1.88 4.91 -13.89
CA TYR A 541 -1.05 4.38 -14.96
C TYR A 541 -0.55 5.51 -15.87
N LYS A 542 0.76 5.53 -16.14
CA LYS A 542 1.37 6.57 -16.98
C LYS A 542 1.21 6.35 -18.48
N GLY A 543 0.84 5.13 -18.91
CA GLY A 543 0.98 4.71 -20.31
C GLY A 543 2.42 4.41 -20.70
N GLU A 544 2.63 3.77 -21.84
CA GLU A 544 3.88 4.00 -22.56
C GLU A 544 3.87 5.46 -23.01
N ILE A 545 4.87 6.24 -22.58
CA ILE A 545 5.18 7.50 -23.23
C ILE A 545 5.53 7.12 -24.67
N GLY A 546 4.54 7.24 -25.56
CA GLY A 546 4.75 7.04 -26.98
C GLY A 546 5.98 7.87 -27.36
N GLU A 547 6.92 7.23 -28.05
CA GLU A 547 7.95 7.95 -28.77
C GLU A 547 7.28 9.13 -29.45
N ILE A 548 7.61 10.33 -29.00
CA ILE A 548 7.23 11.54 -29.71
C ILE A 548 7.84 11.35 -31.09
N GLU A 549 6.99 11.00 -32.07
CA GLU A 549 7.38 10.94 -33.48
C GLU A 549 8.01 12.31 -33.79
N ASN A 550 9.33 12.29 -33.99
CA ASN A 550 10.10 13.45 -34.44
C ASN A 550 9.67 13.89 -35.84
#